data_AF-A0A7J3A7B0-F1
#
_entry.id   AF-A0A7J3A7B0-F1
#
_cell.length_a   1.000
_cell.length_b   1.000
_cell.length_c   1.000
_cell.angle_alpha   90.00
_cell.angle_beta   90.00
_cell.angle_gamma   90.00
#
_symmetry.space_group_name_H-M   'P 1'
#
loop_
_entity.id
_entity.type
_entity.pdbx_description
1 polymer ?
#
loop_
_entity_poly.entity_id
_entity_poly.type
_entity_poly.pdbx_seq_one_letter_code
_entity_poly.pdbx_strand_id
1 'polypeptide(L)'
;MPTAYVLIKVAAGAEAKVFEALTQIEGVEEVNVVYGEYDIIAKVNAQSMDDLRKIVIKQIRGIRGIVKTETAIVTLSSIKYPTEEKLG
;
A
#
# COMPACT_ATOMS: atom_id res chain seq x y z
N MET A 1 9.48 6.47 12.20
CA MET A 1 8.92 6.31 10.84
C MET A 1 7.91 5.18 10.90
N PRO A 2 6.59 5.46 10.96
CA PRO A 2 5.58 4.42 10.96
C PRO A 2 5.48 3.73 9.60
N THR A 3 5.34 2.40 9.64
CA THR A 3 5.03 1.57 8.47
C THR A 3 3.62 1.03 8.59
N ALA A 4 2.91 0.88 7.48
CA ALA A 4 1.62 0.21 7.45
C ALA A 4 1.44 -0.62 6.18
N TYR A 5 0.65 -1.68 6.29
CA TYR A 5 0.10 -2.38 5.14
C TYR A 5 -1.31 -1.86 4.88
N VAL A 6 -1.57 -1.44 3.65
CA VAL A 6 -2.90 -1.02 3.18
C VAL A 6 -3.43 -2.15 2.30
N LEU A 7 -4.49 -2.79 2.77
CA LEU A 7 -5.19 -3.84 2.05
C LEU A 7 -6.33 -3.19 1.28
N ILE A 8 -6.37 -3.42 -0.03
CA ILE A 8 -7.17 -2.63 -0.97
C ILE A 8 -8.07 -3.58 -1.76
N LYS A 9 -9.38 -3.29 -1.70
CA LYS A 9 -10.37 -3.87 -2.62
C LYS A 9 -10.59 -2.90 -3.77
N VAL A 10 -10.54 -3.41 -4.98
CA VAL A 10 -10.64 -2.65 -6.22
C VAL A 10 -11.90 -3.10 -6.97
N ALA A 11 -12.53 -2.16 -7.70
CA ALA A 11 -13.63 -2.48 -8.59
C ALA A 11 -13.11 -3.30 -9.78
N ALA A 12 -13.89 -4.28 -10.22
CA ALA A 12 -13.50 -5.17 -11.30
C ALA A 12 -13.05 -4.40 -12.55
N GLY A 13 -11.87 -4.73 -13.07
CA GLY A 13 -11.28 -4.11 -14.26
C GLY A 13 -10.52 -2.80 -13.99
N ALA A 14 -10.42 -2.36 -12.74
CA ALA A 14 -9.64 -1.18 -12.35
C ALA A 14 -8.26 -1.52 -11.74
N GLU A 15 -7.93 -2.80 -11.58
CA GLU A 15 -6.75 -3.31 -10.86
C GLU A 15 -5.45 -2.73 -11.41
N ALA A 16 -5.26 -2.78 -12.74
CA ALA A 16 -4.06 -2.26 -13.40
C ALA A 16 -3.88 -0.75 -13.17
N LYS A 17 -4.96 0.04 -13.30
CA LYS A 17 -4.91 1.49 -13.10
C LYS A 17 -4.66 1.88 -11.65
N VAL A 18 -5.26 1.14 -10.71
CA VAL A 18 -5.02 1.36 -9.28
C VAL A 18 -3.58 0.98 -8.92
N PHE A 19 -3.07 -0.13 -9.45
CA PHE A 19 -1.67 -0.53 -9.28
C PHE A 19 -0.71 0.55 -9.76
N GLU A 20 -0.89 1.04 -10.99
CA GLU A 20 -0.06 2.13 -11.54
C GLU A 20 -0.15 3.39 -10.69
N ALA A 21 -1.35 3.80 -10.26
CA ALA A 21 -1.51 4.98 -9.42
C ALA A 21 -0.82 4.82 -8.06
N LEU A 22 -0.85 3.64 -7.45
CA LEU A 22 -0.20 3.35 -6.17
C LEU A 22 1.32 3.42 -6.27
N THR A 23 1.93 2.92 -7.34
CA THR A 23 3.40 2.92 -7.51
C THR A 23 3.98 4.31 -7.72
N GLN A 24 3.16 5.30 -8.08
CA GLN A 24 3.58 6.70 -8.22
C GLN A 24 3.50 7.49 -6.90
N ILE A 25 2.95 6.93 -5.83
CA ILE A 25 2.77 7.64 -4.55
C ILE A 25 4.05 7.54 -3.72
N GLU A 26 4.63 8.69 -3.40
CA GLU A 26 5.76 8.78 -2.49
C GLU A 26 5.41 8.17 -1.12
N GLY A 27 6.30 7.30 -0.63
CA GLY A 27 6.12 6.54 0.60
C GLY A 27 5.42 5.19 0.43
N VAL A 28 4.89 4.85 -0.76
CA VAL A 28 4.50 3.48 -1.08
C VAL A 28 5.74 2.70 -1.53
N GLU A 29 6.24 1.82 -0.69
CA GLU A 29 7.48 1.04 -0.93
C GLU A 29 7.22 -0.22 -1.76
N GLU A 30 6.06 -0.85 -1.58
CA GLU A 30 5.71 -2.10 -2.25
C GLU A 30 4.24 -2.07 -2.64
N VAL A 31 3.93 -2.59 -3.84
CA VAL A 31 2.55 -2.81 -4.31
C VAL A 31 2.49 -4.21 -4.89
N ASN A 32 1.62 -5.04 -4.34
CA ASN A 32 1.45 -6.42 -4.77
C ASN A 32 -0.01 -6.65 -5.14
N VAL A 33 -0.27 -7.08 -6.37
CA VAL A 33 -1.57 -7.63 -6.77
C VAL A 33 -1.65 -9.06 -6.23
N VAL A 34 -2.71 -9.37 -5.49
CA VAL A 34 -2.85 -10.64 -4.77
C VAL A 34 -4.18 -11.31 -5.07
N TYR A 35 -4.22 -12.63 -4.91
CA TYR A 35 -5.47 -13.38 -4.88
C TYR A 35 -5.98 -13.47 -3.43
N GLY A 36 -7.25 -13.16 -3.20
CA GLY A 36 -7.88 -13.28 -1.88
C GLY A 36 -9.09 -12.37 -1.69
N GLU A 37 -9.39 -12.04 -0.43
CA GLU A 37 -10.43 -11.06 -0.09
C GLU A 37 -10.13 -9.69 -0.71
N TYR A 38 -8.86 -9.30 -0.68
CA TYR A 38 -8.34 -8.06 -1.24
C TYR A 38 -7.64 -8.34 -2.58
N ASP A 39 -7.55 -7.29 -3.40
CA ASP A 39 -6.98 -7.40 -4.75
C ASP A 39 -5.56 -6.83 -4.78
N ILE A 40 -5.24 -5.86 -3.92
CA ILE A 40 -3.91 -5.25 -3.80
C ILE A 40 -3.52 -5.09 -2.33
N ILE A 41 -2.25 -5.35 -2.01
CA ILE A 41 -1.62 -4.98 -0.74
C ILE A 41 -0.48 -4.00 -1.04
N ALA A 42 -0.53 -2.82 -0.41
CA ALA A 42 0.50 -1.81 -0.49
C ALA A 42 1.22 -1.64 0.86
N LYS A 43 2.54 -1.61 0.86
CA LYS A 43 3.34 -1.26 2.04
C LYS A 43 3.70 0.21 1.97
N VAL A 44 3.37 0.95 3.03
CA VAL A 44 3.58 2.39 3.13
C VAL A 44 4.55 2.67 4.28
N ASN A 45 5.55 3.51 4.03
CA ASN A 45 6.45 4.05 5.03
C ASN A 45 6.34 5.58 5.02
N ALA A 46 6.28 6.18 6.20
CA ALA A 46 6.14 7.61 6.36
C ALA A 46 7.05 8.15 7.47
N GLN A 47 7.31 9.45 7.44
CA GLN A 47 8.14 10.11 8.46
C GLN A 47 7.41 10.21 9.81
N SER A 48 6.09 10.43 9.78
CA SER A 48 5.25 10.57 10.97
C SER A 48 3.88 9.88 10.79
N MET A 49 3.14 9.73 11.90
CA MET A 49 1.77 9.19 11.87
C MET A 49 0.81 10.09 11.07
N ASP A 50 1.03 11.40 11.10
CA ASP A 50 0.21 12.34 10.33
C ASP A 50 0.50 12.24 8.84
N ASP A 51 1.75 12.03 8.45
CA ASP A 51 2.10 11.82 7.05
C ASP A 51 1.56 10.49 6.54
N LEU A 52 1.62 9.43 7.35
CA LEU A 52 0.97 8.16 7.04
C LEU A 52 -0.54 8.35 6.80
N ARG A 53 -1.23 9.07 7.70
CA ARG A 53 -2.65 9.38 7.53
C ARG A 53 -2.92 10.16 6.25
N LYS A 54 -2.08 11.16 5.92
CA LYS A 54 -2.20 11.93 4.67
C LYS A 54 -2.06 11.03 3.46
N ILE A 55 -1.06 10.16 3.40
CA ILE A 55 -0.85 9.22 2.28
C ILE A 55 -2.09 8.32 2.14
N VAL A 56 -2.52 7.66 3.20
CA VAL A 56 -3.64 6.71 3.14
C VAL A 56 -4.96 7.39 2.80
N ILE A 57 -5.29 8.49 3.47
CA ILE A 57 -6.62 9.12 3.34
C ILE A 57 -6.70 10.01 2.10
N LYS A 58 -5.68 10.85 1.85
CA LYS A 58 -5.75 11.84 0.76
C LYS A 58 -5.29 11.27 -0.57
N GLN A 59 -4.30 10.38 -0.57
CA GLN A 59 -3.73 9.86 -1.81
C GLN A 59 -4.37 8.52 -2.15
N ILE A 60 -4.17 7.48 -1.32
CA ILE A 60 -4.63 6.12 -1.63
C ILE A 60 -6.14 6.04 -1.74
N ARG A 61 -6.90 6.40 -0.69
CA ARG A 61 -8.37 6.32 -0.72
C ARG A 61 -9.04 7.18 -1.80
N GLY A 62 -8.34 8.19 -2.32
CA GLY A 62 -8.82 9.04 -3.41
C GLY A 62 -8.67 8.43 -4.80
N ILE A 63 -7.91 7.34 -4.95
CA ILE A 63 -7.71 6.69 -6.25
C ILE A 63 -9.03 6.10 -6.73
N ARG A 64 -9.45 6.55 -7.92
CA ARG A 64 -10.66 6.03 -8.57
C ARG A 64 -10.52 4.53 -8.83
N GLY A 65 -11.54 3.78 -8.46
CA GLY A 65 -11.56 2.32 -8.60
C GLY A 65 -11.30 1.59 -7.28
N ILE A 66 -10.78 2.26 -6.26
CA ILE A 66 -10.72 1.69 -4.91
C ILE A 66 -12.11 1.70 -4.29
N VAL A 67 -12.54 0.54 -3.80
CA VAL A 67 -13.85 0.31 -3.17
C VAL A 67 -13.75 0.30 -1.65
N LYS A 68 -12.70 -0.33 -1.12
CA LYS A 68 -12.46 -0.45 0.33
C LYS A 68 -10.97 -0.43 0.58
N THR A 69 -10.58 0.17 1.70
CA THR A 69 -9.23 0.01 2.25
C THR A 69 -9.30 -0.35 3.73
N GLU A 70 -8.42 -1.25 4.14
CA GLU A 70 -8.09 -1.52 5.53
C GLU A 70 -6.61 -1.22 5.76
N THR A 71 -6.24 -0.73 6.95
CA THR A 71 -4.86 -0.29 7.21
C THR A 71 -4.35 -0.93 8.49
N ALA A 72 -3.36 -1.80 8.34
CA ALA A 72 -2.65 -2.44 9.44
C ALA A 72 -1.35 -1.68 9.71
N ILE A 73 -1.35 -0.86 10.77
CA ILE A 73 -0.15 -0.13 11.21
C ILE A 73 0.78 -1.13 11.90
N VAL A 74 2.04 -1.16 11.48
CA VAL A 74 3.07 -2.03 12.03
C VAL A 74 3.47 -1.50 13.41
N THR A 75 3.26 -2.31 14.44
CA THR A 75 3.69 -2.01 15.82
C THR A 75 5.02 -2.70 16.17
N LEU A 76 5.27 -3.87 15.60
CA LEU A 76 6.51 -4.63 15.73
C LEU A 76 6.72 -5.46 14.46
N SER A 77 7.95 -5.50 13.95
CA SER A 77 8.32 -6.33 12.80
C SER A 77 9.74 -6.86 12.95
N SER A 78 10.00 -8.03 12.37
CA SER A 78 11.33 -8.62 12.24
C SER A 78 11.45 -9.26 10.86
N ILE A 79 12.59 -9.08 10.21
CA ILE A 79 12.91 -9.71 8.93
C ILE A 79 13.89 -10.83 9.22
N LYS A 80 13.43 -12.09 9.10
CA LYS A 80 14.29 -13.27 9.32
C LYS A 80 15.19 -13.57 8.12
N TYR A 81 14.73 -13.26 6.92
CA TYR A 81 15.44 -13.46 5.66
C TYR A 81 15.29 -12.17 4.83
N PRO A 82 16.29 -11.27 4.83
CA PRO A 82 16.23 -10.10 3.97
C PRO A 82 16.14 -10.61 2.53
N THR A 83 15.09 -10.17 1.82
CA THR A 83 15.02 -10.39 0.38
C THR A 83 16.14 -9.56 -0.23
N GLU A 84 17.03 -10.17 -1.02
CA GLU A 84 18.05 -9.42 -1.75
C GLU A 84 17.36 -8.29 -2.53
N GLU A 85 17.87 -7.06 -2.40
CA GLU A 85 17.40 -5.91 -3.17
C GLU A 85 17.26 -6.30 -4.64
N LYS A 86 16.08 -6.07 -5.22
CA LYS A 86 15.92 -6.16 -6.67
C LYS A 86 16.77 -5.04 -7.29
N LEU A 87 17.99 -5.38 -7.69
CA LEU A 87 18.77 -4.63 -8.67
C LEU A 87 17.89 -4.42 -9.92
N GLY A 88 17.54 -3.17 -10.18
CA GLY A 88 16.77 -2.73 -11.33
C GLY A 88 16.41 -1.26 -11.22
#